data_AF-A0A2D4LXH1-F1
#
_entry.id   AF-A0A2D4LXH1-F1
#
_cell.length_a   1.000
_cell.length_b   1.000
_cell.length_c   1.000
_cell.angle_alpha   90.00
_cell.angle_beta   90.00
_cell.angle_gamma   90.00
#
_symmetry.space_group_name_H-M   'P 1'
#
loop_
_entity.id
_entity.type
_entity.pdbx_description
1 polymer ?
#
loop_
_entity_poly.entity_id
_entity_poly.type
_entity_poly.pdbx_seq_one_letter_code
_entity_poly.pdbx_strand_id
1 'polypeptide(L)'
;MIDSFSQLEAPPLPSAYYQYIEKRLEDVDAEVEYDLDEEDLAWLDMINDKRKSDGYGSISAETFELLLDRLEKESYLESRNNGAQQTMIDEDAVCCVCMDDECHNSNVILFCDICNLAVHQECYGVPYIPEGQWLCRCCLQSPSHPVDCVLCPNKGGAFKQTSDG
;
A
#
# COMPACT_ATOMS: atom_id res chain seq x y z
N MET A 1 27.87 40.71 30.83
CA MET A 1 27.28 39.85 31.87
C MET A 1 26.25 39.01 31.13
N ILE A 2 26.63 37.80 30.71
CA ILE A 2 25.74 36.92 29.95
C ILE A 2 24.86 36.18 30.97
N ASP A 3 23.56 36.44 30.94
CA ASP A 3 22.58 35.73 31.74
C ASP A 3 22.71 34.22 31.48
N SER A 4 22.95 33.47 32.56
CA SER A 4 23.01 32.01 32.52
C SER A 4 21.61 31.46 32.23
N PHE A 5 21.33 31.22 30.95
CA PHE A 5 20.10 30.57 30.52
C PHE A 5 20.07 29.15 31.09
N SER A 6 19.28 28.96 32.14
CA SER A 6 19.05 27.64 32.74
C SER A 6 18.02 26.93 31.86
N GLN A 7 18.45 25.96 31.05
CA GLN A 7 17.54 25.07 30.34
C GLN A 7 16.70 24.33 31.37
N LEU A 8 15.40 24.60 31.41
CA LEU A 8 14.45 23.79 32.18
C LEU A 8 14.38 22.42 31.50
N GLU A 9 14.78 21.37 32.20
CA GLU A 9 14.63 20.00 31.73
C GLU A 9 13.14 19.71 31.53
N ALA A 10 12.77 19.41 30.28
CA ALA A 10 11.42 18.96 29.96
C ALA A 10 11.12 17.66 30.73
N PRO A 11 9.91 17.51 31.31
CA PRO A 11 9.51 16.26 31.93
C PRO A 11 9.70 15.08 30.96
N PRO A 12 10.19 13.93 31.42
CA PRO A 12 10.34 12.76 30.56
C PRO A 12 8.98 12.37 30.00
N LEU A 13 8.86 12.38 28.67
CA LEU A 13 7.67 11.93 27.97
C LEU A 13 7.50 10.41 28.18
N PRO A 14 6.27 9.88 28.14
CA PRO A 14 6.03 8.45 28.26
C PRO A 14 6.89 7.65 27.27
N SER A 15 7.36 6.46 27.65
CA SER A 15 8.19 5.62 26.76
C SER A 15 7.54 5.32 25.40
N ALA A 16 6.21 5.32 25.34
CA ALA A 16 5.43 5.21 24.11
C ALA A 16 5.64 6.37 23.10
N TYR A 17 6.18 7.51 23.54
CA TYR A 17 6.55 8.63 22.65
C TYR A 17 7.83 8.32 21.83
N TYR A 18 8.70 7.46 22.36
CA TYR A 18 9.99 7.11 21.73
C TYR A 18 9.96 5.75 21.04
N GLN A 19 8.83 5.04 21.10
CA GLN A 19 8.65 3.73 20.50
C GLN A 19 7.69 3.88 19.32
N TYR A 20 8.19 3.65 18.11
CA TYR A 20 7.33 3.48 16.94
C TYR A 20 6.45 2.25 17.16
N ILE A 21 5.15 2.48 17.29
CA ILE A 21 4.14 1.42 17.32
C ILE A 21 3.58 1.36 15.91
N GLU A 22 3.91 0.31 15.18
CA GLU A 22 3.35 0.04 13.86
C GLU A 22 1.81 -0.06 14.01
N LYS A 23 1.07 0.87 13.39
CA LYS A 23 -0.39 0.83 13.40
C LYS A 23 -0.85 -0.42 12.64
N ARG A 24 -1.89 -1.08 13.15
CA ARG A 24 -2.45 -2.25 12.46
C ARG A 24 -3.08 -1.79 11.15
N LEU A 25 -2.98 -2.60 10.10
CA LEU A 25 -3.50 -2.28 8.75
C LEU A 25 -4.97 -1.83 8.73
N GLU A 26 -5.79 -2.41 9.61
CA GLU A 26 -7.20 -2.03 9.80
C GLU A 26 -7.34 -0.60 10.34
N ASP A 27 -6.42 -0.18 11.21
CA ASP A 27 -6.39 1.17 11.77
C ASP A 27 -5.90 2.18 10.70
N VAL A 28 -5.08 1.75 9.72
CA VAL A 28 -4.60 2.60 8.61
C VAL A 28 -5.65 2.73 7.51
N ASP A 29 -6.38 1.65 7.17
CA ASP A 29 -7.47 1.71 6.19
C ASP A 29 -8.61 2.63 6.64
N ALA A 30 -8.85 2.70 7.96
CA ALA A 30 -9.84 3.55 8.58
C ALA A 30 -9.42 5.03 8.73
N GLU A 31 -8.13 5.34 8.58
CA GLU A 31 -7.64 6.72 8.61
C GLU A 31 -7.99 7.42 7.29
N VAL A 32 -8.66 8.57 7.39
CA VAL A 32 -8.97 9.42 6.22
C VAL A 32 -7.72 10.25 5.94
N GLU A 33 -7.13 10.06 4.76
CA GLU A 33 -5.89 10.72 4.33
C GLU A 33 -6.14 11.93 3.43
N TYR A 34 -7.34 12.02 2.82
CA TYR A 34 -7.68 13.10 1.91
C TYR A 34 -7.99 14.39 2.70
N ASP A 35 -7.09 15.37 2.60
CA ASP A 35 -7.26 16.71 3.17
C ASP A 35 -7.94 17.65 2.15
N LEU A 36 -9.12 18.20 2.48
CA LEU A 36 -9.75 19.20 1.61
C LEU A 36 -9.01 20.52 1.62
N ASP A 37 -8.68 20.99 0.42
CA ASP A 37 -8.10 22.32 0.25
C ASP A 37 -9.16 23.40 0.02
N GLU A 38 -8.70 24.65 -0.18
CA GLU A 38 -9.58 25.80 -0.39
C GLU A 38 -10.40 25.69 -1.68
N GLU A 39 -9.83 25.10 -2.73
CA GLU A 39 -10.52 24.93 -4.02
C GLU A 39 -11.65 23.90 -3.89
N ASP A 40 -11.38 22.79 -3.21
CA ASP A 40 -12.35 21.74 -2.94
C ASP A 40 -13.53 22.24 -2.09
N LEU A 41 -13.25 23.06 -1.06
CA LEU A 41 -14.28 23.67 -0.22
C LEU A 41 -15.18 24.63 -1.01
N ALA A 42 -14.58 25.50 -1.84
CA ALA A 42 -15.33 26.41 -2.68
C ALA A 42 -16.20 25.66 -3.69
N TRP A 43 -15.68 24.58 -4.27
CA TRP A 43 -16.43 23.71 -5.16
C TRP A 43 -17.58 23.01 -4.44
N LEU A 44 -17.34 22.49 -3.23
CA LEU A 44 -18.36 21.80 -2.43
C LEU A 44 -19.53 22.72 -2.08
N ASP A 45 -19.26 23.98 -1.75
CA ASP A 45 -20.29 25.00 -1.50
C ASP A 45 -21.15 25.26 -2.74
N MET A 46 -20.52 25.47 -3.89
CA MET A 46 -21.24 25.68 -5.16
C MET A 46 -22.13 24.48 -5.51
N ILE A 47 -21.63 23.26 -5.31
CA ILE A 47 -22.39 22.03 -5.55
C ILE A 47 -23.51 21.87 -4.55
N ASN A 48 -23.30 22.22 -3.28
CA ASN A 48 -24.33 22.15 -2.26
C ASN A 48 -25.48 23.15 -2.51
N ASP A 49 -25.19 24.34 -3.02
CA ASP A 49 -26.22 25.30 -3.41
C ASP A 49 -27.05 24.80 -4.59
N LYS A 50 -26.40 24.14 -5.55
CA LYS A 50 -27.10 23.45 -6.63
C LYS A 50 -27.94 22.29 -6.10
N ARG A 51 -27.38 21.44 -5.22
CA ARG A 51 -28.10 20.32 -4.60
C ARG A 51 -29.34 20.78 -3.85
N LYS A 52 -29.26 21.86 -3.08
CA LYS A 52 -30.41 22.47 -2.41
C LYS A 52 -31.48 22.93 -3.40
N SER A 53 -31.06 23.53 -4.52
CA SER A 53 -31.97 23.95 -5.60
C SER A 53 -32.68 22.76 -6.25
N ASP A 54 -31.98 21.63 -6.36
CA ASP A 54 -32.50 20.36 -6.89
C ASP A 54 -33.29 19.54 -5.84
N GLY A 55 -33.42 20.04 -4.60
CA GLY A 55 -34.18 19.42 -3.52
C GLY A 55 -33.43 18.36 -2.70
N TYR A 56 -32.11 18.26 -2.86
CA TYR A 56 -31.24 17.35 -2.10
C TYR A 56 -30.62 18.05 -0.88
N GLY A 57 -30.19 17.24 0.09
CA GLY A 57 -29.42 17.72 1.24
C GLY A 57 -28.00 18.16 0.87
N SER A 58 -27.43 19.06 1.66
CA SER A 58 -26.02 19.44 1.55
C SER A 58 -25.10 18.36 2.09
N ILE A 59 -23.93 18.21 1.48
CA ILE A 59 -22.85 17.32 1.91
C ILE A 59 -21.88 18.14 2.77
N SER A 60 -21.50 17.59 3.93
CA SER A 60 -20.49 18.21 4.80
C SER A 60 -19.07 17.93 4.26
N ALA A 61 -18.11 18.78 4.64
CA ALA A 61 -16.70 18.59 4.31
C ALA A 61 -16.19 17.20 4.74
N GLU A 62 -16.46 16.78 5.98
CA GLU A 62 -16.07 15.47 6.53
C GLU A 62 -16.64 14.29 5.71
N THR A 63 -17.87 14.41 5.23
CA THR A 63 -18.47 13.38 4.37
C THR A 63 -17.81 13.34 3.00
N PHE A 64 -17.42 14.50 2.47
CA PHE A 64 -16.77 14.59 1.17
C PHE A 64 -15.33 14.06 1.22
N GLU A 65 -14.57 14.38 2.27
CA GLU A 65 -13.24 13.81 2.57
C GLU A 65 -13.30 12.29 2.60
N LEU A 66 -14.20 11.74 3.43
CA LEU A 66 -14.33 10.30 3.58
C LEU A 66 -14.69 9.59 2.26
N LEU A 67 -15.54 10.22 1.44
CA LEU A 67 -15.92 9.65 0.14
C LEU A 67 -14.77 9.69 -0.86
N LEU A 68 -14.00 10.78 -0.90
CA LEU A 68 -12.84 10.90 -1.79
C LEU A 68 -11.71 9.97 -1.38
N ASP A 69 -11.38 9.93 -0.09
CA ASP A 69 -10.41 8.99 0.46
C ASP A 69 -10.78 7.54 0.11
N ARG A 70 -12.04 7.16 0.32
CA ARG A 70 -12.49 5.81 -0.03
C ARG A 70 -12.42 5.57 -1.54
N LEU A 71 -12.82 6.54 -2.34
CA LEU A 71 -12.77 6.42 -3.80
C LEU A 71 -11.34 6.25 -4.31
N GLU A 72 -10.38 6.98 -3.75
CA GLU A 72 -8.97 6.88 -4.11
C GLU A 72 -8.41 5.50 -3.74
N LYS A 73 -8.67 5.03 -2.51
CA LYS A 73 -8.27 3.68 -2.06
C LYS A 73 -8.85 2.58 -2.95
N GLU A 74 -10.14 2.66 -3.30
CA GLU A 74 -10.79 1.69 -4.20
C GLU A 74 -10.25 1.80 -5.63
N SER A 75 -10.05 3.03 -6.15
CA SER A 75 -9.47 3.28 -7.49
C SER A 75 -8.05 2.74 -7.61
N TYR A 76 -7.24 2.87 -6.55
CA TYR A 76 -5.90 2.29 -6.50
C TYR A 76 -5.93 0.76 -6.56
N LEU A 77 -6.88 0.12 -5.87
CA LEU A 77 -7.08 -1.33 -5.93
C LEU A 77 -7.60 -1.77 -7.30
N GLU A 78 -8.55 -1.01 -7.88
CA GLU A 78 -9.14 -1.33 -9.17
C GLU A 78 -8.16 -1.10 -10.32
N SER A 79 -7.36 -0.03 -10.31
CA SER A 79 -6.30 0.20 -11.30
C SER A 79 -5.22 -0.89 -11.27
N ARG A 80 -4.92 -1.46 -10.09
CA ARG A 80 -4.09 -2.67 -9.98
C ARG A 80 -4.78 -3.91 -10.56
N ASN A 81 -6.09 -4.03 -10.38
CA ASN A 81 -6.88 -5.15 -10.88
C ASN A 81 -7.17 -5.07 -12.39
N ASN A 82 -7.19 -3.86 -12.96
CA ASN A 82 -7.51 -3.57 -14.36
C ASN A 82 -6.24 -3.41 -15.22
N GLY A 83 -5.12 -4.01 -14.78
CA GLY A 83 -3.76 -3.95 -15.33
C GLY A 83 -3.58 -4.50 -16.75
N ALA A 84 -4.37 -3.99 -17.69
CA ALA A 84 -4.09 -4.04 -19.12
C ALA A 84 -3.67 -2.65 -19.59
N GLN A 85 -2.58 -2.09 -19.05
CA GLN A 85 -1.64 -1.29 -19.85
C GLN A 85 -0.40 -0.85 -19.05
N GLN A 86 0.74 -1.34 -19.55
CA GLN A 86 2.10 -0.84 -19.31
C GLN A 86 2.66 -1.06 -17.91
N THR A 87 2.96 -2.34 -17.66
CA THR A 87 4.24 -2.70 -17.07
C THR A 87 5.33 -1.82 -17.68
N MET A 88 5.84 -0.85 -16.93
CA MET A 88 7.25 -0.49 -17.06
C MET A 88 7.98 -1.75 -16.62
N ILE A 89 8.26 -2.64 -17.58
CA ILE A 89 9.13 -3.78 -17.33
C ILE A 89 10.46 -3.13 -17.02
N ASP A 90 10.82 -3.12 -15.74
CA ASP A 90 12.13 -2.68 -15.30
C ASP A 90 13.14 -3.62 -15.98
N GLU A 91 13.86 -3.12 -17.00
CA GLU A 91 14.85 -3.91 -17.74
C GLU A 91 16.00 -4.37 -16.81
N ASP A 92 16.10 -3.80 -15.60
CA ASP A 92 17.05 -4.16 -14.55
C ASP A 92 16.44 -5.04 -13.43
N ALA A 93 15.27 -5.66 -13.65
CA ALA A 93 14.63 -6.48 -12.64
C ALA A 93 15.41 -7.77 -12.32
N VAL A 94 15.77 -7.92 -11.05
CA VAL A 94 16.52 -9.09 -10.54
C VAL A 94 15.59 -10.03 -9.78
N CYS A 95 15.73 -11.34 -10.01
CA CYS A 95 15.03 -12.35 -9.23
C CYS A 95 15.49 -12.32 -7.76
N CYS A 96 14.59 -12.10 -6.80
CA CYS A 96 14.93 -11.97 -5.38
C CYS A 96 15.40 -13.28 -4.71
N VAL A 97 15.35 -14.41 -5.43
CA VAL A 97 15.75 -15.74 -4.94
C VAL A 97 17.18 -16.08 -5.36
N CYS A 98 17.52 -15.88 -6.64
CA CYS A 98 18.86 -16.16 -7.15
C CYS A 98 19.76 -14.93 -7.24
N MET A 99 19.20 -13.73 -7.06
CA MET A 99 19.89 -12.43 -7.20
C MET A 99 20.50 -12.24 -8.59
N ASP A 100 19.82 -12.73 -9.62
CA ASP A 100 20.26 -12.69 -11.02
C ASP A 100 19.17 -12.09 -11.93
N ASP A 101 19.58 -11.41 -13.01
CA ASP A 101 18.74 -10.82 -14.07
C ASP A 101 18.63 -11.70 -15.33
N GLU A 102 19.30 -12.87 -15.35
CA GLU A 102 19.27 -13.81 -16.48
C GLU A 102 17.86 -14.33 -16.83
N CYS A 103 17.19 -13.70 -17.79
CA CYS A 103 15.88 -14.13 -18.30
C CYS A 103 16.02 -15.10 -19.49
N HIS A 104 15.67 -16.38 -19.28
CA HIS A 104 15.62 -17.39 -20.34
C HIS A 104 14.18 -17.65 -20.81
N ASN A 105 14.01 -18.09 -22.06
CA ASN A 105 12.70 -18.37 -22.67
C ASN A 105 11.89 -19.47 -21.95
N SER A 106 12.54 -20.36 -21.19
CA SER A 106 11.89 -21.38 -20.35
C SER A 106 11.86 -21.03 -18.86
N ASN A 107 12.52 -19.95 -18.45
CA ASN A 107 12.63 -19.51 -17.06
C ASN A 107 12.59 -17.98 -17.02
N VAL A 108 11.42 -17.42 -17.29
CA VAL A 108 11.21 -15.97 -17.33
C VAL A 108 11.06 -15.40 -15.92
N ILE A 109 11.36 -14.12 -15.75
CA ILE A 109 11.06 -13.37 -14.52
C ILE A 109 9.57 -13.00 -14.52
N LEU A 110 8.87 -13.41 -13.46
CA LEU A 110 7.48 -13.11 -13.19
C LEU A 110 7.38 -12.01 -12.14
N PHE A 111 6.45 -11.09 -12.35
CA PHE A 111 6.13 -10.01 -11.43
C PHE A 111 4.76 -10.23 -10.83
N CYS A 112 4.66 -10.18 -9.50
CA CYS A 112 3.37 -10.27 -8.84
C CYS A 112 2.58 -8.97 -8.99
N ASP A 113 1.36 -9.03 -9.52
CA ASP A 113 0.53 -7.84 -9.79
C ASP A 113 0.10 -7.07 -8.52
N ILE A 114 0.21 -7.67 -7.34
CA ILE A 114 -0.13 -7.03 -6.06
C ILE A 114 1.12 -6.47 -5.38
N CYS A 115 2.18 -7.25 -5.19
CA CYS A 115 3.34 -6.83 -4.39
C CYS A 115 4.60 -6.51 -5.19
N ASN A 116 4.53 -6.56 -6.53
CA ASN A 116 5.65 -6.39 -7.45
C ASN A 116 6.84 -7.32 -7.16
N LEU A 117 6.59 -8.51 -6.58
CA LEU A 117 7.61 -9.52 -6.35
C LEU A 117 8.16 -10.05 -7.68
N ALA A 118 9.46 -9.85 -7.92
CA ALA A 118 10.17 -10.36 -9.09
C ALA A 118 10.86 -11.70 -8.78
N VAL A 119 10.43 -12.77 -9.45
CA VAL A 119 11.03 -14.10 -9.31
C VAL A 119 11.05 -14.87 -10.62
N HIS A 120 12.10 -15.64 -10.84
CA HIS A 120 12.13 -16.63 -11.89
C HIS A 120 11.05 -17.70 -11.69
N GLN A 121 10.46 -18.15 -12.80
CA GLN A 121 9.48 -19.23 -12.83
C GLN A 121 9.98 -20.48 -12.08
N GLU A 122 11.23 -20.91 -12.33
CA GLU A 122 11.82 -22.07 -11.67
C GLU A 122 12.20 -21.77 -10.21
N CYS A 123 12.71 -20.57 -9.91
CA CYS A 123 13.08 -20.20 -8.54
C CYS A 123 11.89 -20.20 -7.58
N TYR A 124 10.70 -19.82 -8.06
CA TYR A 124 9.48 -19.85 -7.25
C TYR A 124 8.67 -21.15 -7.40
N GLY A 125 9.07 -22.02 -8.34
CA GLY A 125 8.39 -23.28 -8.63
C GLY A 125 6.99 -23.07 -9.22
N VAL A 126 6.86 -22.18 -10.21
CA VAL A 126 5.61 -21.95 -10.94
C VAL A 126 5.48 -22.98 -12.07
N PRO A 127 4.52 -23.92 -11.99
CA PRO A 127 4.44 -25.04 -12.95
C PRO A 127 4.03 -24.61 -14.34
N TYR A 128 3.19 -23.58 -14.45
CA TYR A 128 2.78 -22.96 -15.72
C TYR A 128 2.44 -21.50 -15.48
N ILE A 129 2.71 -20.65 -16.47
CA ILE A 129 2.38 -19.23 -16.44
C ILE A 129 0.92 -19.09 -16.89
N PRO A 130 0.02 -18.47 -16.09
CA PRO A 130 -1.34 -18.22 -16.51
C PRO A 130 -1.38 -17.20 -17.67
N GLU A 131 -2.38 -17.28 -18.54
CA GLU A 131 -2.55 -16.32 -19.66
C GLU A 131 -2.98 -14.90 -19.21
N GLY A 132 -3.10 -14.66 -17.91
CA GLY A 132 -3.49 -13.38 -17.31
C GLY A 132 -2.63 -13.03 -16.10
N GLN A 133 -3.23 -12.38 -15.10
CA GLN A 133 -2.52 -11.95 -13.89
C GLN A 133 -1.82 -13.10 -13.15
N TRP A 134 -0.62 -12.83 -12.65
CA TRP A 134 0.13 -13.74 -11.79
C TRP A 134 0.27 -13.16 -10.39
N LEU A 135 -0.19 -13.92 -9.40
CA LEU A 135 -0.14 -13.55 -8.01
C LEU A 135 0.77 -14.51 -7.24
N CYS A 136 1.67 -13.97 -6.42
CA CYS A 136 2.48 -14.78 -5.52
C CYS A 136 1.59 -15.42 -4.45
N ARG A 137 2.09 -16.47 -3.79
CA ARG A 137 1.29 -17.21 -2.80
C ARG A 137 0.87 -16.35 -1.60
N CYS A 138 1.71 -15.37 -1.22
CA CYS A 138 1.39 -14.42 -0.16
C CYS A 138 0.15 -13.59 -0.53
N CYS A 139 0.13 -12.97 -1.71
CA CYS A 139 -0.97 -12.14 -2.16
C CYS A 139 -2.25 -12.93 -2.47
N LEU A 140 -2.14 -14.20 -2.89
CA LEU A 140 -3.30 -15.09 -3.05
C LEU A 140 -3.97 -15.44 -1.73
N GLN A 141 -3.20 -15.53 -0.65
CA GLN A 141 -3.72 -15.94 0.66
C GLN A 141 -4.20 -14.74 1.49
N SER A 142 -3.39 -13.67 1.50
CA SER A 142 -3.61 -12.46 2.31
C SER A 142 -3.07 -11.24 1.56
N PRO A 143 -3.87 -10.62 0.67
CA PRO A 143 -3.41 -9.47 -0.12
C PRO A 143 -3.13 -8.22 0.72
N SER A 144 -3.70 -8.14 1.92
CA SER A 144 -3.67 -6.96 2.80
C SER A 144 -2.92 -7.16 4.11
N HIS A 145 -2.29 -8.32 4.38
CA HIS A 145 -1.53 -8.56 5.62
C HIS A 145 -0.08 -8.98 5.34
N PRO A 146 0.93 -8.36 5.99
CA PRO A 146 2.31 -8.80 5.91
C PRO A 146 2.46 -10.15 6.59
N VAL A 147 3.17 -11.05 5.93
CA VAL A 147 3.47 -12.39 6.44
C VAL A 147 4.90 -12.41 6.97
N ASP A 148 5.08 -13.07 8.11
CA ASP A 148 6.36 -13.16 8.79
C ASP A 148 7.09 -14.45 8.42
N CYS A 149 8.39 -14.33 8.17
CA CYS A 149 9.25 -15.49 7.98
C CYS A 149 9.53 -16.15 9.33
N VAL A 150 9.26 -17.45 9.45
CA VAL A 150 9.59 -18.22 10.66
C VAL A 150 11.09 -18.51 10.81
N LEU A 151 11.89 -18.23 9.77
CA LEU A 151 13.32 -18.54 9.72
C LEU A 151 14.23 -17.31 9.87
N CYS A 152 13.71 -16.10 9.70
CA CYS A 152 14.49 -14.87 9.79
C CYS A 152 13.62 -13.67 10.18
N PRO A 153 14.21 -12.58 10.71
CA PRO A 153 13.46 -11.38 11.09
C PRO A 153 13.09 -10.47 9.90
N ASN A 154 13.50 -10.81 8.67
CA ASN A 154 13.29 -9.97 7.50
C ASN A 154 11.82 -10.00 7.06
N LYS A 155 11.29 -8.83 6.71
CA LYS A 155 9.96 -8.66 6.12
C LYS A 155 10.11 -8.50 4.59
N GLY A 156 9.23 -9.15 3.83
CA GLY A 156 9.24 -9.09 2.36
C GLY A 156 9.97 -10.26 1.67
N GLY A 157 9.93 -10.27 0.34
CA GLY A 157 10.52 -11.31 -0.51
C GLY A 157 9.54 -12.41 -0.94
N ALA A 158 10.09 -13.54 -1.43
CA ALA A 158 9.32 -14.65 -1.96
C ALA A 158 8.90 -15.63 -0.86
N PHE A 159 7.62 -15.60 -0.47
CA PHE A 159 7.07 -16.48 0.57
C PHE A 159 6.39 -17.73 0.02
N LYS A 160 6.45 -18.81 0.82
CA LYS A 160 5.66 -20.04 0.68
C LYS A 160 5.12 -20.45 2.05
N GLN A 161 3.97 -21.12 2.04
CA GLN A 161 3.36 -21.67 3.25
C GLN A 161 4.15 -22.90 3.71
N THR A 162 4.37 -23.01 5.03
CA THR A 162 5.02 -24.18 5.62
C THR A 162 4.04 -25.34 5.78
N SER A 163 4.54 -26.55 6.04
CA SER A 163 3.69 -27.73 6.29
C SER A 163 2.82 -27.60 7.54
N ASP A 164 3.21 -26.72 8.46
CA ASP A 164 2.67 -26.66 9.81
C ASP A 164 1.56 -25.59 9.96
N GLY A 165 1.18 -24.96 8.84
CA GLY A 165 0.20 -23.87 8.79
C GLY A 165 0.82 -22.51 9.08
#